data_AF-A0A060SJ55-F1
#
_entry.id   AF-A0A060SJ55-F1
#
_cell.length_a   1.000
_cell.length_b   1.000
_cell.length_c   1.000
_cell.angle_alpha   90.00
_cell.angle_beta   90.00
_cell.angle_gamma   90.00
#
_symmetry.space_group_name_H-M   'P 1'
#
loop_
_entity.id
_entity.type
_entity.pdbx_description
1 polymer ?
#
loop_
_entity_poly.entity_id
_entity_poly.type
_entity_poly.pdbx_seq_one_letter_code
_entity_poly.pdbx_strand_id
1 'polypeptide(L)'
;MSGDPPTVTVLYFAAASTATGLTTEAVALDNTSGGTSHLRSRQPRLAHVLHSEPSIDASTALLMARAGADYDRTSGGLPLSALADVLVARHPGTGLREILAQSQWAVDEEMVDDPANVVLKGGEEVAVICPVSGG
;
A
#
# COMPACT_ATOMS: atom_id res chain seq x y z
N MET A 1 21.20 -7.96 -8.11
CA MET A 1 20.39 -8.84 -7.24
C MET A 1 18.96 -8.41 -7.43
N SER A 2 18.10 -9.32 -7.88
CA SER A 2 16.75 -9.01 -8.38
C SER A 2 15.94 -8.23 -7.36
N GLY A 3 15.62 -6.98 -7.70
CA GLY A 3 14.91 -6.00 -6.86
C GLY A 3 13.41 -6.11 -7.03
N ASP A 4 12.86 -7.27 -6.69
CA ASP A 4 11.41 -7.41 -6.55
C ASP A 4 10.97 -6.74 -5.24
N PRO A 5 9.86 -5.97 -5.23
CA PRO A 5 9.40 -5.34 -4.00
C PRO A 5 9.04 -6.42 -2.95
N PRO A 6 9.36 -6.19 -1.66
CA PRO A 6 8.94 -7.08 -0.59
C PRO A 6 7.43 -7.25 -0.66
N THR A 7 6.98 -8.50 -0.62
CA THR A 7 5.58 -8.85 -0.84
C THR A 7 5.10 -9.70 0.34
N VAL A 8 3.91 -9.42 0.85
CA VAL A 8 3.23 -10.25 1.85
C VAL A 8 2.12 -11.05 1.19
N THR A 9 1.80 -12.20 1.77
CA THR A 9 0.65 -13.01 1.34
C THR A 9 -0.50 -12.77 2.30
N VAL A 10 -1.60 -12.21 1.81
CA VAL A 10 -2.81 -11.98 2.61
C VAL A 10 -3.75 -13.17 2.44
N LEU A 11 -4.20 -13.74 3.56
CA LEU A 11 -5.15 -14.84 3.62
C LEU A 11 -6.52 -14.32 4.05
N TYR A 12 -7.53 -14.55 3.22
CA TYR A 12 -8.91 -14.15 3.49
C TYR A 12 -9.75 -15.36 3.89
N PHE A 13 -10.46 -15.24 5.00
CA PHE A 13 -11.40 -16.25 5.50
C PHE A 13 -12.82 -15.70 5.60
N ALA A 14 -13.80 -16.59 5.65
CA ALA A 14 -15.21 -16.28 5.94
C ALA A 14 -15.76 -15.04 5.17
N ALA A 15 -16.17 -14.00 5.90
CA ALA A 15 -16.74 -12.79 5.32
C ALA A 15 -15.73 -12.04 4.44
N ALA A 16 -14.46 -12.00 4.82
CA ALA A 16 -13.42 -11.34 4.02
C ALA A 16 -13.24 -12.03 2.66
N SER A 17 -13.23 -13.38 2.63
CA SER A 17 -13.14 -14.13 1.37
C SER A 17 -14.38 -13.96 0.50
N THR A 18 -15.56 -13.87 1.12
CA THR A 18 -16.82 -13.59 0.39
C THR A 18 -16.82 -12.19 -0.22
N ALA A 19 -16.31 -11.19 0.51
CA ALA A 19 -16.26 -9.81 0.07
C ALA A 19 -15.25 -9.59 -1.08
N THR A 20 -14.06 -10.19 -0.99
CA THR A 20 -13.02 -10.04 -2.02
C THR A 20 -13.20 -11.02 -3.18
N GLY A 21 -13.92 -12.14 -2.97
CA GLY A 21 -13.97 -13.26 -3.91
C GLY A 21 -12.65 -14.02 -4.01
N LEU A 22 -11.71 -13.76 -3.09
CA LEU A 22 -10.36 -14.34 -3.06
C LEU A 22 -10.17 -15.11 -1.76
N THR A 23 -9.32 -16.13 -1.78
CA THR A 23 -8.83 -16.80 -0.57
C THR A 23 -7.43 -16.34 -0.20
N THR A 24 -6.64 -15.90 -1.19
CA THR A 24 -5.29 -15.36 -1.01
C THR A 24 -5.02 -14.23 -1.99
N GLU A 25 -4.16 -13.29 -1.61
CA GLU A 25 -3.65 -12.24 -2.48
C GLU A 25 -2.21 -11.86 -2.09
N ALA A 26 -1.34 -11.68 -3.08
CA ALA A 26 0.00 -11.13 -2.87
C ALA A 26 -0.02 -9.60 -2.92
N VAL A 27 0.43 -8.95 -1.84
CA VAL A 27 0.46 -7.49 -1.71
C VAL A 27 1.90 -7.01 -1.61
N ALA A 28 2.35 -6.27 -2.62
CA ALA A 28 3.62 -5.58 -2.58
C ALA A 28 3.59 -4.50 -1.48
N LEU A 29 4.60 -4.49 -0.62
CA LEU A 29 4.86 -3.46 0.36
C LEU A 29 5.65 -2.33 -0.32
N ASP A 30 5.07 -1.69 -1.32
CA ASP A 30 5.63 -0.43 -1.79
C ASP A 30 5.51 0.58 -0.64
N ASN A 31 6.64 1.02 -0.11
CA ASN A 31 6.70 2.09 0.89
C ASN A 31 6.23 3.46 0.33
N THR A 32 5.60 3.46 -0.85
CA THR A 32 5.05 4.62 -1.57
C THR A 32 3.57 4.81 -1.21
N SER A 33 3.18 4.55 0.04
CA SER A 33 1.94 5.08 0.59
C SER A 33 2.12 6.57 0.93
N GLY A 34 2.27 7.36 -0.12
CA GLY A 34 2.54 8.79 -0.08
C GLY A 34 2.44 9.40 -1.47
N GLY A 35 1.41 9.04 -2.24
CA GLY A 35 1.26 9.56 -3.58
C GLY A 35 0.00 9.06 -4.26
N THR A 36 -1.14 9.62 -3.88
CA THR A 36 -2.27 9.75 -4.82
C THR A 36 -1.77 10.49 -6.06
N SER A 37 -1.19 9.78 -7.03
CA SER A 37 -0.97 10.28 -8.38
C SER A 37 -2.31 10.25 -9.11
N HIS A 38 -3.24 11.07 -8.62
CA HIS A 38 -4.51 11.39 -9.25
C HIS A 38 -4.48 12.85 -9.70
N LEU A 39 -3.35 13.28 -10.28
CA LEU A 39 -3.24 14.57 -10.95
C LEU A 39 -2.67 14.42 -12.36
N ARG A 40 -3.37 13.64 -13.19
CA ARG A 40 -3.26 13.75 -14.65
C ARG A 40 -4.63 13.89 -15.30
N SER A 41 -5.40 14.85 -14.79
CA SER A 41 -6.59 15.38 -15.47
C SER A 41 -6.36 16.84 -15.81
N ARG A 42 -6.04 17.08 -17.10
CA ARG A 42 -6.33 18.31 -17.87
C ARG A 42 -5.79 19.65 -17.32
N GLN A 43 -4.61 20.08 -17.79
CA GLN A 43 -4.32 21.51 -17.94
C GLN A 43 -4.74 21.97 -19.35
N PRO A 44 -5.68 22.92 -19.50
CA PRO A 44 -5.81 23.69 -20.73
C PRO A 44 -4.76 24.81 -20.76
N ARG A 45 -4.19 25.05 -21.94
CA ARG A 45 -3.36 26.22 -22.30
C ARG A 45 -4.07 27.54 -21.94
N LEU A 46 -3.36 28.50 -21.33
CA LEU A 46 -2.99 29.78 -21.96
C LEU A 46 -2.32 30.77 -20.99
N ALA A 47 -1.14 31.24 -21.43
CA ALA A 47 -0.63 32.60 -21.42
C ALA A 47 -0.10 33.29 -20.14
N HIS A 48 1.16 33.72 -20.31
CA HIS A 48 1.74 35.01 -19.92
C HIS A 48 2.07 35.25 -18.43
N VAL A 49 3.36 35.21 -18.10
CA VAL A 49 4.17 36.41 -17.80
C VAL A 49 5.60 35.95 -17.48
N LEU A 50 6.55 36.63 -18.14
CA LEU A 50 8.00 36.52 -17.95
C LEU A 50 8.35 36.76 -16.48
N HIS A 51 9.34 36.03 -15.92
CA HIS A 51 10.56 36.58 -15.29
C HIS A 51 11.48 35.41 -14.88
N SER A 52 12.73 35.51 -15.33
CA SER A 52 13.95 34.76 -15.01
C SER A 52 13.86 33.60 -14.00
N GLU A 53 13.95 32.37 -14.52
CA GLU A 53 14.30 31.17 -13.74
C GLU A 53 15.81 30.89 -13.95
N PRO A 54 16.58 30.53 -12.90
CA PRO A 54 17.92 29.99 -13.09
C PRO A 54 17.83 28.63 -13.78
N SER A 55 18.42 28.55 -14.98
CA SER A 55 18.47 27.35 -15.83
C SER A 55 19.21 26.19 -15.15
N ILE A 56 18.48 25.40 -14.35
CA ILE A 56 18.81 23.98 -14.16
C ILE A 56 18.26 23.27 -15.39
N ASP A 57 19.13 22.74 -16.24
CA ASP A 57 18.74 22.01 -17.45
C ASP A 57 17.72 20.91 -17.09
N ALA A 58 16.58 20.87 -17.80
CA ALA A 58 15.48 19.95 -17.50
C ALA A 58 15.91 18.48 -17.50
N SER A 59 17.00 18.13 -18.20
CA SER A 59 17.58 16.79 -18.21
C SER A 59 18.31 16.47 -16.90
N THR A 60 18.90 17.47 -16.25
CA THR A 60 19.50 17.36 -14.91
C THR A 60 18.43 17.27 -13.83
N ALA A 61 17.37 18.08 -13.92
CA ALA A 61 16.23 18.00 -12.99
C ALA A 61 15.51 16.65 -13.11
N LEU A 62 15.35 16.11 -14.33
CA LEU A 62 14.75 14.79 -14.54
C LEU A 62 15.68 13.65 -14.11
N LEU A 63 17.00 13.76 -14.29
CA LEU A 63 17.97 12.77 -13.80
C LEU A 63 18.06 12.80 -12.26
N MET A 64 17.97 13.98 -11.63
CA MET A 64 17.88 14.13 -10.17
C MET A 64 16.52 13.69 -9.62
N ALA A 65 15.41 13.90 -10.33
CA ALA A 65 14.09 13.38 -9.94
C ALA A 65 13.98 11.85 -10.12
N ARG A 66 14.81 11.28 -11.00
CA ARG A 66 14.95 9.82 -11.17
C ARG A 66 15.96 9.20 -10.19
N ALA A 67 17.00 9.94 -9.81
CA ALA A 67 18.05 9.49 -8.88
C ALA A 67 17.73 9.81 -7.41
N GLY A 68 16.87 10.79 -7.13
CA GLY A 68 16.41 11.17 -5.79
C GLY A 68 15.28 10.30 -5.26
N ALA A 69 14.74 9.38 -6.08
CA ALA A 69 13.85 8.31 -5.64
C ALA A 69 14.61 7.01 -5.29
N ASP A 70 15.94 6.99 -5.43
CA ASP A 70 16.74 5.77 -5.31
C ASP A 70 17.52 5.65 -4.00
N TYR A 71 17.36 6.60 -3.07
CA TYR A 71 18.01 6.59 -1.74
C TYR A 71 16.98 6.63 -0.59
N ASP A 72 15.94 5.82 -0.70
CA ASP A 72 15.38 5.01 0.40
C ASP A 72 14.70 3.79 -0.24
N ARG A 73 15.48 2.98 -0.96
CA ARG A 73 14.95 1.82 -1.66
C ARG A 73 14.68 0.70 -0.64
N THR A 74 13.57 0.81 0.11
CA THR A 74 12.92 -0.35 0.73
C THR A 74 13.51 -0.81 2.09
N SER A 75 13.35 -0.05 3.18
CA SER A 75 13.71 -0.57 4.52
C SER A 75 12.78 -0.20 5.68
N GLY A 76 11.75 0.63 5.46
CA GLY A 76 10.81 1.02 6.52
C GLY A 76 9.86 -0.10 6.98
N GLY A 77 9.41 -0.94 6.05
CA GLY A 77 8.30 -1.88 6.30
C GLY A 77 6.94 -1.19 6.40
N LEU A 78 5.86 -1.94 6.17
CA LEU A 78 4.49 -1.43 6.20
C LEU A 78 3.85 -1.76 7.55
N PRO A 79 3.33 -0.78 8.30
CA PRO A 79 2.52 -1.08 9.48
C PRO A 79 1.34 -1.96 9.11
N LEU A 80 1.05 -3.00 9.90
CA LEU A 80 -0.09 -3.89 9.63
C LEU A 80 -1.42 -3.13 9.61
N SER A 81 -1.56 -2.12 10.47
CA SER A 81 -2.69 -1.18 10.42
C SER A 81 -2.86 -0.47 9.07
N ALA A 82 -1.76 -0.10 8.40
CA ALA A 82 -1.80 0.54 7.08
C ALA A 82 -2.12 -0.47 5.95
N LEU A 83 -1.83 -1.76 6.15
CA LEU A 83 -2.23 -2.81 5.21
C LEU A 83 -3.75 -2.83 5.01
N ALA A 84 -4.54 -2.58 6.07
CA ALA A 84 -6.00 -2.53 5.96
C ALA A 84 -6.48 -1.50 4.92
N ASP A 85 -5.91 -0.30 4.92
CA ASP A 85 -6.24 0.73 3.93
C ASP A 85 -5.82 0.33 2.52
N VAL A 86 -4.66 -0.32 2.36
CA VAL A 86 -4.19 -0.85 1.07
C VAL A 86 -5.19 -1.88 0.53
N LEU A 87 -5.66 -2.81 1.37
CA LEU A 87 -6.64 -3.81 0.97
C LEU A 87 -7.98 -3.21 0.59
N VAL A 88 -8.48 -2.23 1.35
CA VAL A 88 -9.73 -1.51 1.03
C VAL A 88 -9.61 -0.76 -0.30
N ALA A 89 -8.46 -0.14 -0.58
CA ALA A 89 -8.23 0.55 -1.84
C ALA A 89 -8.19 -0.41 -3.04
N ARG A 90 -7.73 -1.64 -2.84
CA ARG A 90 -7.70 -2.70 -3.87
C ARG A 90 -9.07 -3.34 -4.10
N HIS A 91 -9.93 -3.38 -3.08
CA HIS A 91 -11.26 -3.97 -3.12
C HIS A 91 -12.39 -2.94 -2.89
N PRO A 92 -12.49 -1.88 -3.71
CA PRO A 92 -13.49 -0.83 -3.49
C PRO A 92 -14.91 -1.37 -3.68
N GLY A 93 -15.85 -0.93 -2.82
CA GLY A 93 -17.27 -1.28 -2.95
C GLY A 93 -17.65 -2.69 -2.48
N THR A 94 -16.73 -3.43 -1.84
CA THR A 94 -16.96 -4.81 -1.35
C THR A 94 -17.44 -4.88 0.11
N GLY A 95 -17.39 -3.77 0.85
CA GLY A 95 -17.62 -3.75 2.30
C GLY A 95 -16.43 -4.23 3.13
N LEU A 96 -15.28 -4.52 2.51
CA LEU A 96 -14.09 -5.04 3.19
C LEU A 96 -13.63 -4.18 4.39
N ARG A 97 -13.80 -2.86 4.32
CA ARG A 97 -13.46 -1.94 5.42
C ARG A 97 -14.17 -2.30 6.73
N GLU A 98 -15.46 -2.60 6.67
CA GLU A 98 -16.26 -2.92 7.85
C GLU A 98 -15.85 -4.28 8.42
N ILE A 99 -15.57 -5.25 7.54
CA ILE A 99 -15.09 -6.58 7.93
C ILE A 99 -13.73 -6.46 8.63
N LEU A 100 -12.77 -5.73 8.06
CA LEU A 100 -11.43 -5.55 8.65
C LEU A 100 -11.48 -4.83 9.99
N ALA A 101 -12.39 -3.86 10.16
CA ALA A 101 -12.56 -3.15 11.43
C ALA A 101 -13.05 -4.04 12.58
N GLN A 102 -13.71 -5.16 12.28
CA GLN A 102 -14.21 -6.13 13.26
C GLN A 102 -13.34 -7.38 13.38
N SER A 103 -12.36 -7.54 12.50
CA SER A 103 -11.50 -8.72 12.42
C SER A 103 -10.26 -8.56 13.30
N GLN A 104 -9.74 -9.70 13.75
CA GLN A 104 -8.38 -9.81 14.28
C GLN A 104 -7.41 -10.13 13.15
N TRP A 105 -6.12 -9.98 13.43
CA TRP A 105 -5.05 -10.30 12.48
C TRP A 105 -4.19 -11.43 13.04
N ALA A 106 -3.66 -12.26 12.16
CA ALA A 106 -2.54 -13.13 12.49
C ALA A 106 -1.42 -12.91 11.47
N VAL A 107 -0.17 -12.94 11.94
CA VAL A 107 1.02 -12.85 11.11
C VAL A 107 1.85 -14.09 11.37
N ASP A 108 2.18 -14.83 10.32
CA ASP A 108 2.93 -16.10 10.39
C ASP A 108 2.32 -17.07 11.43
N GLU A 109 1.00 -17.26 11.36
CA GLU A 109 0.18 -18.08 12.27
C GLU A 109 0.08 -17.57 13.73
N GLU A 110 0.67 -16.41 14.05
CA GLU A 110 0.62 -15.80 15.38
C GLU A 110 -0.43 -14.68 15.45
N MET A 111 -1.35 -14.76 16.42
CA MET A 111 -2.39 -13.74 16.62
C MET A 111 -1.78 -12.42 17.08
N VAL A 112 -2.18 -11.33 16.42
CA VAL A 112 -1.71 -9.98 16.73
C VAL A 112 -2.71 -9.26 17.64
N ASP A 113 -2.25 -8.87 18.83
CA ASP A 113 -3.05 -8.06 19.77
C ASP A 113 -3.15 -6.58 19.33
N ASP A 114 -2.04 -5.99 18.91
CA ASP A 114 -1.96 -4.59 18.48
C ASP A 114 -1.35 -4.46 17.08
N PRO A 115 -2.17 -4.29 16.02
CA PRO A 115 -1.70 -4.18 14.65
C PRO A 115 -0.96 -2.88 14.34
N ALA A 116 -0.97 -1.88 15.23
CA ALA A 116 -0.18 -0.66 15.05
C ALA A 116 1.30 -0.88 15.39
N ASN A 117 1.63 -1.88 16.22
CA ASN A 117 2.99 -2.21 16.63
C ASN A 117 3.68 -3.23 15.72
N VAL A 118 2.96 -3.81 14.75
CA VAL A 118 3.50 -4.77 13.80
C VAL A 118 3.89 -4.08 12.51
N VAL A 119 5.14 -4.30 12.07
CA VAL A 119 5.69 -3.75 10.83
C VAL A 119 6.11 -4.88 9.91
N LEU A 120 5.38 -5.02 8.80
CA LEU A 120 5.61 -6.02 7.76
C LEU A 120 6.83 -5.66 6.93
N LYS A 121 7.69 -6.63 6.65
CA LYS A 121 8.96 -6.48 5.94
C LYS A 121 8.99 -7.17 4.58
N GLY A 122 8.01 -8.03 4.29
CA GLY A 122 7.92 -8.87 3.12
C GLY A 122 8.29 -10.31 3.44
N GLY A 123 7.53 -11.24 2.87
CA GLY A 123 7.63 -12.68 3.10
C GLY A 123 6.60 -13.20 4.10
N GLU A 124 5.97 -12.33 4.90
CA GLU A 124 5.02 -12.73 5.92
C GLU A 124 3.67 -13.18 5.34
N GLU A 125 3.03 -14.10 6.05
CA GLU A 125 1.66 -14.54 5.82
C GLU A 125 0.71 -13.83 6.78
N VAL A 126 -0.18 -13.01 6.25
CA VAL A 126 -1.07 -12.15 7.03
C VAL A 126 -2.52 -12.62 6.88
N ALA A 127 -3.10 -13.19 7.93
CA ALA A 127 -4.48 -13.69 7.92
C ALA A 127 -5.47 -12.68 8.52
N VAL A 128 -6.61 -12.50 7.85
CA VAL A 128 -7.76 -11.77 8.37
C VAL A 128 -8.68 -12.73 9.12
N ILE A 129 -8.70 -12.63 10.45
CA ILE A 129 -9.47 -13.49 11.34
C ILE A 129 -10.80 -12.81 11.67
N CYS A 130 -11.83 -13.12 10.88
CA CYS A 130 -13.18 -12.62 11.13
C CYS A 130 -13.74 -13.17 12.45
N PRO A 131 -14.54 -12.40 13.20
CA PRO A 131 -15.18 -12.90 14.42
C PRO A 131 -16.07 -14.09 14.07
N VAL A 132 -15.88 -15.21 14.77
CA VAL A 132 -16.76 -16.36 14.65
C VAL A 132 -18.07 -16.01 15.35
N SER A 133 -19.17 -15.92 14.59
CA SER A 133 -20.51 -15.93 15.19
C SER A 133 -20.70 -17.31 15.80
N GLY A 134 -20.40 -17.45 17.09
CA GLY A 134 -20.41 -18.73 17.80
C GLY A 134 -21.68 -19.53 17.50
N GLY A 135 -21.48 -20.73 16.97
CA GLY A 135 -22.50 -21.77 16.81
C GLY A 135 -22.18 -22.92 17.76
#